data_AF-A0A7C3KU52-F1
#
_entry.id   AF-A0A7C3KU52-F1
#
_cell.length_a   1.000
_cell.length_b   1.000
_cell.length_c   1.000
_cell.angle_alpha   90.00
_cell.angle_beta   90.00
_cell.angle_gamma   90.00
#
_symmetry.space_group_name_H-M   'P 1'
#
loop_
_entity.id
_entity.type
_entity.pdbx_description
1 polymer ?
#
loop_
_entity_poly.entity_id
_entity_poly.type
_entity_poly.pdbx_seq_one_letter_code
_entity_poly.pdbx_strand_id
1 'polypeptide(L)'
;MQQPPGTLRMTAWLRDKRLAEKRGAAVLREDDGSTPWLANRPESIPSLINAIAQATTIGDHLKLRIRLAFELLWCGRNQESLQALDEIHGILAETREQVGPEMANQLTPTLRSMAATCFLRMAEQDNCICDHNADSCLLPIRGGGVHTKQNGSRSAIAVLTDSLRANPRDLEARWLL
;
A
#
# COMPACT_ATOMS: atom_id res chain seq x y z
N MET A 1 10.44 10.73 -35.46
CA MET A 1 9.59 9.61 -35.04
C MET A 1 9.33 8.71 -36.25
N GLN A 2 9.86 7.49 -36.26
CA GLN A 2 9.64 6.51 -37.34
C GLN A 2 8.35 5.72 -37.08
N GLN A 3 7.53 5.52 -38.11
CA GLN A 3 6.29 4.77 -38.01
C GLN A 3 6.55 3.28 -37.71
N PRO A 4 5.68 2.62 -36.92
CA PRO A 4 5.87 1.21 -36.59
C PRO A 4 5.67 0.32 -37.83
N PRO A 5 6.51 -0.72 -38.02
CA PRO A 5 6.38 -1.63 -39.15
C PRO A 5 5.18 -2.57 -39.00
N GLY A 6 4.70 -3.09 -40.14
CA GLY A 6 3.51 -3.94 -40.23
C GLY A 6 3.54 -5.23 -39.39
N THR A 7 2.37 -5.87 -39.30
CA THR A 7 1.96 -6.89 -38.30
C THR A 7 2.93 -8.06 -38.09
N LEU A 8 3.68 -8.51 -39.09
CA LEU A 8 4.67 -9.59 -38.94
C LEU A 8 6.00 -9.17 -38.28
N ARG A 9 6.35 -7.87 -38.32
CA ARG A 9 7.52 -7.31 -37.62
C ARG A 9 7.19 -6.75 -36.24
N MET A 10 5.90 -6.62 -35.93
CA MET A 10 5.41 -6.09 -34.66
C MET A 10 5.81 -6.98 -33.48
N THR A 11 5.78 -8.32 -33.62
CA THR A 11 6.10 -9.25 -32.54
C THR A 11 7.58 -9.23 -32.17
N ALA A 12 8.48 -9.16 -33.15
CA ALA A 12 9.92 -9.02 -32.91
C ALA A 12 10.25 -7.64 -32.30
N TRP A 13 9.66 -6.57 -32.83
CA TRP A 13 9.82 -5.21 -32.31
C TRP A 13 9.30 -5.07 -30.87
N LEU A 14 8.14 -5.64 -30.56
CA LEU A 14 7.58 -5.67 -29.20
C LEU A 14 8.44 -6.51 -28.25
N ARG A 15 9.04 -7.61 -28.72
CA ARG A 15 9.96 -8.44 -27.93
C ARG A 15 11.23 -7.67 -27.60
N ASP A 16 11.85 -7.01 -28.58
CA ASP A 16 13.06 -6.22 -28.39
C ASP A 16 12.83 -4.99 -27.52
N LYS A 17 11.67 -4.32 -27.65
CA LYS A 17 11.22 -3.26 -26.72
C LYS A 17 11.09 -3.77 -25.29
N ARG A 18 10.43 -4.92 -25.08
CA ARG A 18 10.31 -5.57 -23.77
C ARG A 18 11.65 -6.01 -23.18
N LEU A 19 12.57 -6.47 -24.02
CA LEU A 19 13.91 -6.91 -23.61
C LEU A 19 14.82 -5.71 -23.29
N ALA A 20 14.67 -4.59 -24.00
CA ALA A 20 15.34 -3.33 -23.70
C ALA A 20 14.82 -2.71 -22.39
N GLU A 21 13.51 -2.79 -22.12
CA GLU A 21 12.92 -2.41 -20.82
C GLU A 21 13.42 -3.30 -19.67
N LYS A 22 13.66 -4.60 -19.93
CA LYS A 22 14.23 -5.53 -18.93
C LYS A 22 15.73 -5.33 -18.63
N ARG A 23 16.44 -4.45 -19.34
CA ARG A 23 17.88 -4.20 -19.14
C ARG A 23 18.22 -2.88 -18.45
N GLY A 24 17.24 -2.09 -18.05
CA GLY A 24 17.45 -1.07 -17.04
C GLY A 24 17.19 -1.69 -15.67
N ALA A 25 18.16 -1.61 -14.75
CA ALA A 25 17.84 -1.70 -13.32
C ALA A 25 16.58 -0.85 -13.09
N ALA A 26 15.53 -1.39 -12.46
CA ALA A 26 14.30 -0.64 -12.28
C ALA A 26 14.64 0.67 -11.54
N VAL A 27 14.73 1.75 -12.33
CA VAL A 27 15.05 3.08 -11.85
C VAL A 27 13.83 3.47 -11.06
N LEU A 28 14.01 3.70 -9.76
CA LEU A 28 13.00 4.33 -8.92
C LEU A 28 12.74 5.72 -9.52
N ARG A 29 11.81 5.84 -10.47
CA ARG A 29 11.39 7.15 -10.97
C ARG A 29 10.88 7.93 -9.78
N GLU A 30 11.37 9.14 -9.59
CA GLU A 30 10.75 10.10 -8.69
C GLU A 30 9.38 10.41 -9.30
N ASP A 31 8.35 9.79 -8.71
CA ASP A 31 6.98 10.12 -9.01
C ASP A 31 6.59 11.21 -8.03
N ASP A 32 6.11 12.33 -8.53
CA ASP A 32 5.62 13.45 -7.71
C ASP A 32 4.26 13.14 -7.06
N GLY A 33 3.73 11.92 -7.27
CA GLY A 33 2.45 11.49 -6.74
C GLY A 33 1.26 12.13 -7.47
N SER A 34 1.48 12.83 -8.58
CA SER A 34 0.46 13.60 -9.29
C SER A 34 -0.44 12.78 -10.22
N THR A 35 -0.15 11.49 -10.44
CA THR A 35 -0.93 10.64 -11.35
C THR A 35 -1.61 9.45 -10.64
N PRO A 36 -2.88 9.61 -10.23
CA PRO A 36 -3.65 8.59 -9.50
C PRO A 36 -3.77 7.23 -10.21
N TRP A 37 -3.67 7.18 -11.54
CA TRP A 37 -3.78 5.95 -12.35
C TRP A 37 -2.45 5.21 -12.54
N LEU A 38 -1.33 5.76 -12.07
CA LEU A 38 0.00 5.14 -12.12
C LEU A 38 0.43 4.56 -10.76
N ALA A 39 -0.48 4.52 -9.80
CA ALA A 39 -0.23 4.12 -8.41
C ALA A 39 0.11 2.64 -8.22
N ASN A 40 0.07 1.78 -9.24
CA ASN A 40 0.37 0.36 -9.07
C ASN A 40 1.62 -0.02 -9.88
N ARG A 41 2.80 -0.07 -9.22
CA ARG A 41 4.07 -0.47 -9.84
C ARG A 41 4.68 -1.68 -9.14
N PRO A 42 4.11 -2.88 -9.32
CA PRO A 42 4.62 -4.09 -8.67
C PRO A 42 6.07 -4.40 -9.05
N GLU A 43 6.52 -3.97 -10.22
CA GLU A 43 7.91 -4.09 -10.68
C GLU A 43 8.90 -3.25 -9.87
N SER A 44 8.44 -2.23 -9.14
CA SER A 44 9.29 -1.41 -8.28
C SER A 44 9.62 -2.08 -6.94
N ILE A 45 8.80 -3.03 -6.49
CA ILE A 45 8.93 -3.67 -5.18
C ILE A 45 10.30 -4.34 -4.98
N PRO A 46 10.81 -5.17 -5.92
CA PRO A 46 12.14 -5.78 -5.75
C PRO A 46 13.26 -4.73 -5.66
N SER A 47 13.16 -3.64 -6.44
CA SER A 47 14.14 -2.55 -6.39
C SER A 47 14.08 -1.78 -5.08
N LEU A 48 12.88 -1.56 -4.52
CA LEU A 48 12.71 -0.94 -3.21
C LEU A 48 13.31 -1.81 -2.10
N ILE A 49 13.07 -3.12 -2.14
CA ILE A 49 13.65 -4.06 -1.17
C ILE A 49 15.19 -4.05 -1.25
N ASN A 50 15.75 -4.06 -2.46
CA ASN A 50 17.20 -3.97 -2.63
C ASN A 50 17.74 -2.61 -2.14
N ALA A 51 17.08 -1.50 -2.47
CA ALA A 51 17.48 -0.18 -2.01
C ALA A 51 17.42 -0.07 -0.47
N ILE A 52 16.42 -0.67 0.17
CA ILE A 52 16.30 -0.76 1.63
C ILE A 52 17.49 -1.49 2.24
N ALA A 53 17.95 -2.59 1.62
CA ALA A 53 19.10 -3.34 2.11
C ALA A 53 20.42 -2.57 2.02
N GLN A 54 20.49 -1.57 1.14
CA GLN A 54 21.65 -0.70 0.94
C GLN A 54 21.52 0.67 1.64
N ALA A 55 20.38 0.94 2.28
CA ALA A 55 20.18 2.18 2.99
C ALA A 55 21.11 2.25 4.20
N THR A 56 21.65 3.45 4.47
CA THR A 56 22.60 3.67 5.58
C THR A 56 22.07 4.68 6.59
N THR A 57 21.17 5.58 6.17
CA THR A 57 20.58 6.59 7.04
C THR A 57 19.17 6.22 7.46
N ILE A 58 18.79 6.59 8.69
CA ILE A 58 17.42 6.39 9.21
C ILE A 58 16.39 7.05 8.28
N GLY A 59 16.71 8.23 7.74
CA GLY A 59 15.87 8.93 6.79
C GLY A 59 15.62 8.13 5.51
N ASP A 60 16.65 7.51 4.93
CA ASP A 60 16.51 6.66 3.75
C ASP A 60 15.72 5.38 4.07
N HIS A 61 16.00 4.76 5.23
CA HIS A 61 15.25 3.59 5.70
C HIS A 61 13.75 3.88 5.82
N LEU A 62 13.37 5.02 6.40
CA LEU A 62 11.98 5.44 6.51
C LEU A 62 11.37 5.79 5.15
N LYS A 63 12.04 6.63 4.35
CA LYS A 63 11.57 7.06 3.03
C LYS A 63 11.30 5.87 2.11
N LEU A 64 12.23 4.92 2.03
CA LEU A 64 12.10 3.76 1.16
C LEU A 64 11.03 2.77 1.66
N ARG A 65 10.92 2.55 2.97
CA ARG A 65 9.87 1.70 3.54
C ARG A 65 8.47 2.27 3.39
N ILE A 66 8.31 3.59 3.56
CA ILE A 66 7.02 4.26 3.33
C ILE A 66 6.62 4.06 1.86
N ARG A 67 7.56 4.28 0.94
CA ARG A 67 7.31 4.03 -0.49
C ARG A 67 6.95 2.56 -0.76
N LEU A 68 7.67 1.62 -0.16
CA LEU A 68 7.36 0.19 -0.27
C LEU A 68 5.96 -0.13 0.26
N ALA A 69 5.59 0.39 1.43
CA ALA A 69 4.27 0.18 2.03
C ALA A 69 3.14 0.69 1.12
N PHE A 70 3.32 1.85 0.47
CA PHE A 70 2.37 2.38 -0.51
C PHE A 70 2.25 1.49 -1.73
N GLU A 71 3.38 1.09 -2.35
CA GLU A 71 3.36 0.22 -3.53
C GLU A 71 2.70 -1.14 -3.20
N LEU A 72 3.02 -1.73 -2.04
CA LEU A 72 2.37 -2.96 -1.58
C LEU A 72 0.87 -2.78 -1.39
N LEU A 73 0.45 -1.68 -0.75
CA LEU A 73 -0.96 -1.35 -0.57
C LEU A 73 -1.67 -1.21 -1.92
N TRP A 74 -1.09 -0.44 -2.85
CA TRP A 74 -1.68 -0.21 -4.17
C TRP A 74 -1.72 -1.47 -5.05
N CYS A 75 -0.75 -2.37 -4.88
CA CYS A 75 -0.75 -3.70 -5.49
C CYS A 75 -1.78 -4.66 -4.86
N GLY A 76 -2.47 -4.27 -3.77
CA GLY A 76 -3.37 -5.15 -3.02
C GLY A 76 -2.67 -6.18 -2.13
N ARG A 77 -1.34 -6.07 -1.96
CA ARG A 77 -0.52 -6.93 -1.09
C ARG A 77 -0.64 -6.46 0.37
N ASN A 78 -1.87 -6.46 0.89
CA ASN A 78 -2.24 -5.80 2.15
C ASN A 78 -1.43 -6.31 3.35
N GLN A 79 -1.22 -7.62 3.45
CA GLN A 79 -0.48 -8.21 4.58
C GLN A 79 1.00 -7.82 4.58
N GLU A 80 1.62 -7.76 3.41
CA GLU A 80 3.01 -7.29 3.27
C GLU A 80 3.12 -5.78 3.51
N SER A 81 2.11 -5.01 3.10
CA SER A 81 2.04 -3.59 3.43
C SER A 81 1.97 -3.38 4.94
N LEU A 82 1.13 -4.15 5.66
CA LEU A 82 1.07 -4.11 7.13
C LEU A 82 2.41 -4.45 7.76
N GLN A 83 3.12 -5.47 7.27
CA GLN A 83 4.46 -5.80 7.75
C GLN A 83 5.44 -4.63 7.54
N ALA A 84 5.40 -3.96 6.39
CA ALA A 84 6.23 -2.79 6.14
C ALA A 84 5.87 -1.61 7.08
N LEU A 85 4.59 -1.42 7.40
CA LEU A 85 4.14 -0.42 8.38
C LEU A 85 4.65 -0.75 9.80
N ASP A 86 4.63 -2.02 10.20
CA ASP A 86 5.17 -2.47 11.49
C ASP A 86 6.68 -2.20 11.58
N GLU A 87 7.44 -2.45 10.50
CA GLU A 87 8.86 -2.10 10.44
C GLU A 87 9.10 -0.59 10.57
N ILE A 88 8.26 0.24 9.95
CA ILE A 88 8.34 1.71 10.08
C ILE A 88 8.09 2.12 11.53
N HIS A 89 7.08 1.54 12.19
CA HIS A 89 6.79 1.80 13.60
C HIS A 89 7.96 1.38 14.50
N GLY A 90 8.58 0.23 14.23
CA GLY A 90 9.78 -0.24 14.93
C GLY A 90 10.93 0.76 14.83
N ILE A 91 11.25 1.23 13.61
CA ILE A 91 12.30 2.23 13.39
C ILE A 91 11.99 3.53 14.14
N LEU A 92 10.76 4.03 14.07
CA LEU A 92 10.38 5.27 14.78
C LEU A 92 10.48 5.13 16.31
N ALA A 93 10.16 3.94 16.84
CA ALA A 93 10.28 3.66 18.27
C ALA A 93 11.75 3.58 18.72
N GLU A 94 12.59 2.86 17.96
CA GLU A 94 14.02 2.67 18.26
C GLU A 94 14.84 3.95 18.07
N THR A 95 14.45 4.79 17.11
CA THR A 95 15.20 6.01 16.74
C THR A 95 14.61 7.29 17.30
N ARG A 96 13.69 7.19 18.26
CA ARG A 96 12.91 8.31 18.81
C ARG A 96 13.77 9.48 19.28
N GLU A 97 14.91 9.19 19.91
CA GLU A 97 15.86 10.21 20.41
C GLU A 97 16.56 10.97 19.25
N GLN A 98 16.80 10.29 18.13
CA GLN A 98 17.48 10.87 16.96
C GLN A 98 16.53 11.65 16.06
N VAL A 99 15.33 11.12 15.80
CA VAL A 99 14.36 11.74 14.87
C VAL A 99 13.41 12.71 15.57
N GLY A 100 13.31 12.64 16.89
CA GLY A 100 12.39 13.43 17.69
C GLY A 100 10.92 12.97 17.56
N PRO A 101 10.05 13.40 18.49
CA PRO A 101 8.64 13.02 18.50
C PRO A 101 7.84 13.61 17.32
N GLU A 102 8.30 14.73 16.76
CA GLU A 102 7.59 15.46 15.71
C GLU A 102 7.45 14.64 14.42
N MET A 103 8.54 13.98 13.98
CA MET A 103 8.52 13.11 12.81
C MET A 103 7.50 11.97 12.96
N ALA A 104 7.49 11.31 14.12
CA ALA A 104 6.55 10.23 14.40
C ALA A 104 5.09 10.74 14.41
N ASN A 105 4.84 11.91 15.01
CA ASN A 105 3.52 12.53 15.02
C ASN A 105 3.04 12.90 13.61
N GLN A 106 3.92 13.40 12.75
CA GLN A 106 3.60 13.74 11.37
C GLN A 106 3.26 12.51 10.51
N LEU A 107 3.96 11.39 10.72
CA LEU A 107 3.73 10.16 9.94
C LEU A 107 2.55 9.33 10.45
N THR A 108 2.25 9.39 11.75
CA THR A 108 1.24 8.53 12.40
C THR A 108 -0.13 8.54 11.70
N PRO A 109 -0.73 9.68 11.31
CA PRO A 109 -2.02 9.68 10.62
C PRO A 109 -2.00 8.88 9.31
N THR A 110 -0.97 9.07 8.50
CA THR A 110 -0.79 8.37 7.22
C THR A 110 -0.63 6.86 7.44
N LEU A 111 0.21 6.45 8.39
CA LEU A 111 0.43 5.03 8.69
C LEU A 111 -0.87 4.36 9.18
N ARG A 112 -1.67 5.06 10.00
CA ARG A 112 -2.99 4.57 10.44
C ARG A 112 -3.99 4.45 9.30
N SER A 113 -4.08 5.45 8.43
CA SER A 113 -4.94 5.40 7.23
C SER A 113 -4.59 4.20 6.33
N MET A 114 -3.29 3.98 6.09
CA MET A 114 -2.81 2.84 5.30
C MET A 114 -3.16 1.50 5.98
N ALA A 115 -2.90 1.37 7.28
CA ALA A 115 -3.23 0.16 8.03
C ALA A 115 -4.74 -0.13 8.05
N ALA A 116 -5.56 0.89 8.29
CA ALA A 116 -7.02 0.78 8.23
C ALA A 116 -7.49 0.32 6.85
N THR A 117 -6.94 0.89 5.77
CA THR A 117 -7.25 0.47 4.40
C THR A 117 -6.86 -0.99 4.14
N CYS A 118 -5.67 -1.41 4.57
CA CYS A 118 -5.25 -2.81 4.48
C CYS A 118 -6.26 -3.75 5.18
N PHE A 119 -6.63 -3.41 6.42
CA PHE A 119 -7.55 -4.22 7.22
C PHE A 119 -8.97 -4.28 6.66
N LEU A 120 -9.51 -3.15 6.16
CA LEU A 120 -10.80 -3.12 5.48
C LEU A 120 -10.78 -3.99 4.22
N ARG A 121 -9.73 -3.89 3.39
CA ARG A 121 -9.59 -4.72 2.18
C ARG A 121 -9.47 -6.20 2.51
N MET A 122 -8.75 -6.57 3.57
CA MET A 122 -8.67 -7.95 4.03
C MET A 122 -10.04 -8.44 4.50
N ALA A 123 -10.82 -7.62 5.21
CA ALA A 123 -12.17 -7.98 5.63
C ALA A 123 -13.07 -8.29 4.42
N GLU A 124 -13.05 -7.45 3.39
CA GLU A 124 -13.82 -7.66 2.15
C GLU A 124 -13.32 -8.87 1.35
N GLN A 125 -12.00 -9.06 1.26
CA GLN A 125 -11.43 -10.23 0.58
C GLN A 125 -11.88 -11.53 1.25
N ASP A 126 -11.77 -11.59 2.57
CA ASP A 126 -12.05 -12.80 3.34
C ASP A 126 -13.52 -13.20 3.37
N ASN A 127 -14.43 -12.21 3.40
CA ASN A 127 -15.86 -12.41 3.58
C ASN A 127 -16.68 -12.22 2.29
N CYS A 128 -16.36 -11.23 1.46
CA CYS A 128 -17.19 -10.87 0.31
C CYS A 128 -16.68 -11.42 -1.02
N ILE A 129 -15.36 -11.61 -1.15
CA ILE A 129 -14.74 -12.17 -2.36
C ILE A 129 -14.56 -13.69 -2.21
N CYS A 130 -13.88 -14.14 -1.15
CA CYS A 130 -13.58 -15.56 -0.95
C CYS A 130 -14.80 -16.37 -0.47
N ASP A 131 -15.76 -15.74 0.22
CA ASP A 131 -16.96 -16.39 0.77
C ASP A 131 -18.25 -15.74 0.22
N HIS A 132 -18.21 -15.38 -1.06
CA HIS A 132 -19.29 -14.67 -1.74
C HIS A 132 -20.60 -15.46 -1.76
N ASN A 133 -21.71 -14.79 -1.47
CA ASN A 133 -23.06 -15.33 -1.60
C ASN A 133 -24.06 -14.26 -2.03
N ALA A 134 -25.31 -14.67 -2.27
CA ALA A 134 -26.37 -13.79 -2.77
C ALA A 134 -26.75 -12.64 -1.81
N ASP A 135 -26.37 -12.71 -0.53
CA ASP A 135 -26.58 -11.64 0.45
C ASP A 135 -25.36 -10.70 0.58
N SER A 136 -24.19 -11.03 0.01
CA SER A 136 -22.96 -10.24 0.13
C SER A 136 -23.09 -8.86 -0.52
N CYS A 137 -22.59 -7.82 0.18
CA CYS A 137 -22.54 -6.44 -0.32
C CYS A 137 -23.91 -5.81 -0.71
N LEU A 138 -25.02 -6.39 -0.25
CA LEU A 138 -26.36 -5.86 -0.51
C LEU A 138 -26.99 -5.29 0.75
N LEU A 139 -27.52 -4.07 0.64
CA LEU A 139 -28.23 -3.43 1.74
C LEU A 139 -29.72 -3.82 1.74
N PRO A 140 -30.31 -4.07 2.93
CA PRO A 140 -29.67 -4.13 4.25
C PRO A 140 -28.80 -5.39 4.44
N ILE A 141 -27.64 -5.24 5.10
CA ILE A 141 -26.74 -6.37 5.40
C ILE A 141 -27.48 -7.37 6.30
N ARG A 142 -27.56 -8.63 5.87
CA ARG A 142 -28.26 -9.71 6.57
C ARG A 142 -27.74 -11.07 6.14
N GLY A 143 -28.13 -12.12 6.86
CA GLY A 143 -27.87 -13.51 6.44
C GLY A 143 -26.40 -13.75 6.13
N GLY A 144 -26.13 -14.26 4.92
CA GLY A 144 -24.77 -14.53 4.44
C GLY A 144 -23.92 -13.27 4.19
N GLY A 145 -24.51 -12.08 4.18
CA GLY A 145 -23.79 -10.81 4.03
C GLY A 145 -23.11 -10.32 5.32
N VAL A 146 -23.37 -10.95 6.47
CA VAL A 146 -22.74 -10.58 7.74
C VAL A 146 -21.35 -11.22 7.84
N HIS A 147 -20.31 -10.40 7.98
CA HIS A 147 -18.93 -10.89 8.10
C HIS A 147 -18.74 -11.83 9.29
N THR A 148 -18.25 -13.05 9.00
CA THR A 148 -17.90 -14.08 9.99
C THR A 148 -16.41 -14.06 10.31
N LYS A 149 -15.55 -13.75 9.33
CA LYS A 149 -14.10 -13.56 9.50
C LYS A 149 -13.83 -12.11 9.87
N GLN A 150 -13.96 -11.81 11.16
CA GLN A 150 -14.01 -10.43 11.67
C GLN A 150 -12.63 -9.82 11.97
N ASN A 151 -11.53 -10.56 11.80
CA ASN A 151 -10.19 -10.07 12.15
C ASN A 151 -9.87 -8.76 11.42
N GLY A 152 -10.08 -8.70 10.09
CA GLY A 152 -9.86 -7.49 9.30
C GLY A 152 -10.73 -6.32 9.78
N SER A 153 -12.04 -6.50 9.91
CA SER A 153 -12.94 -5.41 10.30
C SER A 153 -12.69 -4.92 11.72
N ARG A 154 -12.41 -5.82 12.69
CA ARG A 154 -12.09 -5.45 14.07
C ARG A 154 -10.76 -4.70 14.18
N SER A 155 -9.75 -5.12 13.43
CA SER A 155 -8.47 -4.40 13.39
C SER A 155 -8.60 -3.01 12.74
N ALA A 156 -9.39 -2.89 11.66
CA ALA A 156 -9.70 -1.59 11.07
C ALA A 156 -10.41 -0.67 12.08
N ILE A 157 -11.42 -1.17 12.78
CA ILE A 157 -12.15 -0.41 13.81
C ILE A 157 -11.18 0.10 14.90
N ALA A 158 -10.27 -0.75 15.39
CA ALA A 158 -9.30 -0.37 16.41
C ALA A 158 -8.41 0.79 15.94
N VAL A 159 -7.80 0.66 14.75
CA VAL A 159 -6.91 1.69 14.18
C VAL A 159 -7.65 3.00 13.92
N LEU A 160 -8.85 2.95 13.33
CA LEU A 160 -9.66 4.14 13.04
C LEU A 160 -10.12 4.82 14.34
N THR A 161 -10.48 4.04 15.36
CA THR A 161 -10.84 4.56 16.69
C THR A 161 -9.66 5.29 17.33
N ASP A 162 -8.46 4.72 17.23
CA ASP A 162 -7.24 5.38 17.73
C ASP A 162 -6.89 6.65 16.94
N SER A 163 -7.21 6.69 15.64
CA SER A 163 -7.12 7.93 14.86
C SER A 163 -8.08 8.99 15.39
N LEU A 164 -9.35 8.66 15.64
CA LEU A 164 -10.33 9.60 16.18
C LEU A 164 -10.03 10.06 17.61
N ARG A 165 -9.44 9.20 18.44
CA ARG A 165 -8.97 9.60 19.77
C ARG A 165 -7.86 10.65 19.69
N ALA A 166 -6.95 10.51 18.74
CA ALA A 166 -5.86 11.46 18.54
C ALA A 166 -6.33 12.75 17.84
N ASN A 167 -7.21 12.62 16.85
CA ASN A 167 -7.81 13.73 16.11
C ASN A 167 -9.30 13.46 15.82
N PRO A 168 -10.22 13.98 16.66
CA PRO A 168 -11.65 13.81 16.45
C PRO A 168 -12.19 14.43 15.15
N ARG A 169 -11.39 15.24 14.44
CA ARG A 169 -11.74 15.86 13.16
C ARG A 169 -11.17 15.13 11.95
N ASP A 170 -10.53 13.97 12.14
CA ASP A 170 -10.10 13.10 11.03
C ASP A 170 -11.33 12.65 10.23
N LEU A 171 -11.52 13.27 9.05
CA LEU A 171 -12.69 13.04 8.21
C LEU A 171 -12.67 11.64 7.59
N GLU A 172 -11.50 11.09 7.30
CA GLU A 172 -11.36 9.74 6.76
C GLU A 172 -11.80 8.72 7.81
N ALA A 173 -11.28 8.84 9.04
CA ALA A 173 -11.64 7.91 10.10
C ALA A 173 -13.12 8.01 10.51
N ARG A 174 -13.73 9.20 10.46
CA ARG A 174 -15.17 9.39 10.71
C ARG A 174 -16.06 8.78 9.63
N TRP A 175 -15.58 8.73 8.39
CA TRP A 175 -16.34 8.19 7.27
C TRP A 175 -16.26 6.67 7.20
N LEU A 176 -15.12 6.09 7.58
CA LEU A 176 -14.85 4.65 7.48
C LEU A 176 -15.33 3.83 8.70
N LEU A 177 -15.74 4.48 9.80
CA LEU A 177 -16.30 3.86 11.01
C LEU A 177 -17.83 3.96 11.04
#